data_AF-A0A8J4EDG2-F1
#
_entry.id   AF-A0A8J4EDG2-F1
#
_cell.length_a   1.000
_cell.length_b   1.000
_cell.length_c   1.000
_cell.angle_alpha   90.00
_cell.angle_beta   90.00
_cell.angle_gamma   90.00
#
_symmetry.space_group_name_H-M   'P 1'
#
loop_
_entity.id
_entity.type
_entity.pdbx_description
1 polymer ?
#
loop_
_entity_poly.entity_id
_entity_poly.type
_entity_poly.pdbx_seq_one_letter_code
_entity_poly.pdbx_strand_id
1 'polypeptide(L)'
;MTTTRPPVITWWEDDPRRLAAELAAMEVAAPGLLWDTAGAGGWQGEVPLWPFDREEPRCLGELVEGKLLHVEINLKPAHPMLFPLVFPKVPLFPDTLGDPDWHLAPIGSLCLFRGTAWWDPTTLVADLIPKISGWYLEYRLMRRGRIERMPDRGIDRDPELDRLVDHCTQPVG
;
A
#
# COMPACT_ATOMS: atom_id res chain seq x y z
N MET A 1 -30.23 16.03 33.05
CA MET A 1 -29.01 16.66 32.50
C MET A 1 -28.88 16.19 31.07
N THR A 2 -29.10 17.07 30.11
CA THR A 2 -28.99 16.75 28.68
C THR A 2 -27.54 16.96 28.29
N THR A 3 -26.77 15.89 28.14
CA THR A 3 -25.37 15.98 27.70
C THR A 3 -25.37 16.36 26.23
N THR A 4 -25.07 17.62 25.92
CA THR A 4 -24.86 18.05 24.53
C THR A 4 -23.61 17.35 24.02
N ARG A 5 -23.75 16.53 22.98
CA ARG A 5 -22.61 15.89 22.32
C ARG A 5 -21.70 16.97 21.71
N PRO A 6 -20.37 16.88 21.86
CA PRO A 6 -19.45 17.82 21.23
C PRO A 6 -19.60 17.83 19.71
N PRO A 7 -19.23 18.93 19.04
CA PRO A 7 -19.22 19.02 17.57
C PRO A 7 -18.33 17.92 16.99
N VAL A 8 -18.75 17.37 15.85
CA VAL A 8 -17.95 16.38 15.11
C VAL A 8 -16.83 17.14 14.41
N ILE A 9 -15.60 16.94 14.87
CA ILE A 9 -14.38 17.39 14.19
C ILE A 9 -13.68 16.19 13.55
N THR A 10 -12.87 16.46 12.53
CA THR A 10 -12.01 15.45 11.91
C THR A 10 -10.84 15.10 12.83
N TRP A 11 -10.23 13.93 12.65
CA TRP A 11 -9.10 13.52 13.49
C TRP A 11 -7.90 14.46 13.31
N TRP A 12 -7.72 15.06 12.13
CA TRP A 12 -6.60 15.98 11.88
C TRP A 12 -6.85 17.39 12.40
N GLU A 13 -8.10 17.78 12.63
CA GLU A 13 -8.43 19.00 13.38
C GLU A 13 -8.18 18.79 14.88
N ASP A 14 -8.42 17.58 15.41
CA ASP A 14 -8.14 17.21 16.80
C ASP A 14 -6.63 17.07 17.07
N ASP A 15 -5.90 16.41 16.16
CA ASP A 15 -4.44 16.22 16.22
C ASP A 15 -3.73 16.73 14.96
N PRO A 16 -3.54 18.06 14.83
CA PRO A 16 -2.85 18.65 13.70
C PRO A 16 -1.35 18.30 13.66
N ARG A 17 -0.75 17.90 14.80
CA ARG A 17 0.65 17.47 14.85
C ARG A 17 0.80 16.11 14.17
N ARG A 18 -0.14 15.19 14.41
CA ARG A 18 -0.20 13.92 13.70
C ARG A 18 -0.34 14.14 12.19
N LEU A 19 -1.24 15.00 11.75
CA LEU A 19 -1.37 15.30 10.32
C LEU A 19 -0.06 15.82 9.73
N ALA A 20 0.62 16.76 10.40
CA ALA A 20 1.90 17.27 9.93
C ALA A 20 2.96 16.17 9.79
N ALA A 21 3.03 15.23 10.73
CA ALA A 21 3.94 14.09 10.66
C ALA A 21 3.60 13.13 9.50
N GLU A 22 2.32 12.84 9.30
CA GLU A 22 1.84 11.99 8.18
C GLU A 22 2.17 12.61 6.82
N LEU A 23 1.91 13.91 6.65
CA LEU A 23 2.20 14.63 5.41
C LEU A 23 3.71 14.64 5.12
N ALA A 24 4.53 14.98 6.11
CA ALA A 24 5.98 15.01 5.96
C ALA A 24 6.57 13.63 5.63
N ALA A 25 6.08 12.57 6.29
CA ALA A 25 6.54 11.22 6.02
C ALA A 25 6.11 10.73 4.63
N MET A 26 4.88 11.04 4.20
CA MET A 26 4.40 10.64 2.88
C MET A 26 5.12 11.38 1.75
N GLU A 27 5.45 12.66 1.93
CA GLU A 27 6.23 13.44 0.95
C GLU A 27 7.58 12.78 0.65
N VAL A 28 8.22 12.19 1.67
CA VAL A 28 9.48 11.44 1.51
C VAL A 28 9.23 10.06 0.93
N ALA A 29 8.25 9.32 1.45
CA ALA A 29 8.06 7.90 1.12
C ALA A 29 7.41 7.70 -0.26
N ALA A 30 6.45 8.55 -0.63
CA ALA A 30 5.67 8.43 -1.86
C ALA A 30 5.15 9.81 -2.30
N PRO A 31 5.99 10.68 -2.88
CA PRO A 31 5.59 12.03 -3.30
C PRO A 31 4.49 12.05 -4.38
N GLY A 32 4.26 10.93 -5.07
CA GLY A 32 3.15 10.76 -6.01
C GLY A 32 1.77 10.56 -5.34
N LEU A 33 1.73 10.35 -4.03
CA LEU A 33 0.50 10.23 -3.26
C LEU A 33 0.07 11.58 -2.68
N LEU A 34 -1.06 12.08 -3.18
CA LEU A 34 -1.61 13.38 -2.79
C LEU A 34 -2.61 13.21 -1.65
N TRP A 35 -2.51 14.09 -0.65
CA TRP A 35 -3.47 14.14 0.46
C TRP A 35 -4.85 14.56 -0.05
N ASP A 36 -5.87 13.78 0.30
CA ASP A 36 -7.27 14.07 0.09
C ASP A 36 -7.95 14.30 1.46
N THR A 37 -8.75 15.36 1.54
CA THR A 37 -9.51 15.73 2.74
C THR A 37 -10.91 15.10 2.79
N ALA A 38 -11.31 14.35 1.76
CA ALA A 38 -12.62 13.70 1.71
C ALA A 38 -12.83 12.70 2.87
N GLY A 39 -14.00 12.75 3.50
CA GLY A 39 -14.37 11.84 4.57
C GLY A 39 -13.46 11.97 5.80
N ALA A 40 -12.71 10.90 6.11
CA ALA A 40 -11.72 10.90 7.18
C ALA A 40 -10.29 11.09 6.66
N GLY A 41 -10.17 11.63 5.46
CA GLY A 41 -8.90 11.93 4.83
C GLY A 41 -8.20 10.67 4.33
N GLY A 42 -7.15 10.88 3.54
CA GLY A 42 -6.44 9.79 2.90
C GLY A 42 -5.45 10.26 1.85
N TRP A 43 -4.95 9.32 1.07
CA TRP A 43 -4.06 9.62 -0.04
C TRP A 43 -4.51 8.95 -1.32
N GLN A 44 -4.25 9.59 -2.44
CA GLN A 44 -4.49 9.02 -3.76
C GLN A 44 -3.34 9.33 -4.72
N GLY A 45 -2.96 8.35 -5.53
CA GLY A 45 -1.95 8.54 -6.58
C GLY A 45 -1.02 7.36 -6.75
N GLU A 46 0.17 7.64 -7.27
CA GLU A 46 1.16 6.64 -7.64
C GLU A 46 2.03 6.22 -6.46
N VAL A 47 2.22 4.92 -6.32
CA VAL A 47 3.12 4.33 -5.34
C VAL A 47 4.50 4.15 -5.99
N PRO A 48 5.62 4.47 -5.31
CA PRO A 48 6.95 4.18 -5.82
C PRO A 48 7.11 2.70 -6.15
N LEU A 49 7.80 2.43 -7.24
CA LEU A 49 7.99 1.06 -7.72
C LEU A 49 8.95 0.27 -6.83
N TRP A 50 9.99 0.92 -6.30
CA TRP A 50 11.02 0.31 -5.46
C TRP A 50 11.42 1.21 -4.27
N PRO A 51 10.59 1.29 -3.21
CA PRO A 51 10.87 2.10 -2.02
C PRO A 51 11.75 1.37 -0.98
N PHE A 52 12.54 0.38 -1.40
CA PHE A 52 13.34 -0.44 -0.49
C PHE A 52 14.74 0.14 -0.34
N ASP A 53 15.32 -0.01 0.85
CA ASP A 53 16.69 0.41 1.15
C ASP A 53 17.71 -0.62 0.61
N ARG A 54 17.63 -0.90 -0.70
CA ARG A 54 18.54 -1.78 -1.45
C ARG A 54 18.43 -1.55 -2.95
N GLU A 55 19.41 -2.05 -3.70
CA GLU A 55 19.52 -1.89 -5.16
C GLU A 55 18.26 -2.39 -5.89
N GLU A 56 17.84 -1.64 -6.92
CA GLU A 56 16.72 -2.00 -7.78
C GLU A 56 17.10 -3.16 -8.73
N PRO A 57 16.27 -4.22 -8.83
CA PRO A 57 16.50 -5.31 -9.76
C PRO A 57 16.49 -4.84 -11.21
N ARG A 58 17.37 -5.42 -12.03
CA ARG A 58 17.64 -4.92 -13.38
C ARG A 58 16.40 -4.88 -14.28
N CYS A 59 15.51 -5.86 -14.13
CA CYS A 59 14.37 -6.06 -15.02
C CYS A 59 13.05 -5.60 -14.39
N LEU A 60 13.10 -4.71 -13.40
CA LEU A 60 11.91 -4.22 -12.71
C LEU A 60 10.95 -3.48 -13.66
N GLY A 61 11.48 -2.63 -14.54
CA GLY A 61 10.68 -1.95 -15.57
C GLY A 61 9.99 -2.92 -16.53
N GLU A 62 10.66 -4.03 -16.89
CA GLU A 62 10.06 -5.09 -17.72
C GLU A 62 8.96 -5.81 -16.96
N LEU A 63 9.17 -6.16 -15.68
CA LEU A 63 8.17 -6.82 -14.83
C LEU A 63 6.86 -6.03 -14.83
N VAL A 64 6.96 -4.71 -14.74
CA VAL A 64 5.79 -3.84 -14.63
C VAL A 64 5.28 -3.27 -15.96
N GLU A 65 5.98 -3.50 -17.07
CA GLU A 65 5.57 -3.06 -18.41
C GLU A 65 5.24 -1.55 -18.46
N GLY A 66 5.99 -0.74 -17.72
CA GLY A 66 5.74 0.70 -17.60
C GLY A 66 4.44 1.08 -16.88
N LYS A 67 3.71 0.13 -16.29
CA LYS A 67 2.51 0.40 -15.50
C LYS A 67 2.91 0.63 -14.04
N LEU A 68 2.50 1.74 -13.46
CA LEU A 68 2.66 2.02 -12.05
C LEU A 68 1.37 1.67 -11.28
N LEU A 69 1.52 1.29 -10.02
CA LEU A 69 0.38 1.07 -9.15
C LEU A 69 -0.16 2.42 -8.68
N HIS A 70 -1.43 2.69 -9.00
CA HIS A 70 -2.21 3.72 -8.33
C HIS A 70 -2.96 3.11 -7.14
N VAL A 71 -3.04 3.84 -6.04
CA VAL A 71 -3.85 3.45 -4.89
C VAL A 71 -4.71 4.59 -4.39
N GLU A 72 -5.74 4.21 -3.63
CA GLU A 72 -6.47 5.08 -2.71
C GLU A 72 -6.28 4.52 -1.30
N ILE A 73 -5.72 5.32 -0.39
CA ILE A 73 -5.50 4.98 1.01
C ILE A 73 -6.51 5.76 1.84
N ASN A 74 -7.50 5.06 2.39
CA ASN A 74 -8.59 5.64 3.14
C ASN A 74 -8.38 5.50 4.63
N LEU A 75 -8.23 6.64 5.33
CA LEU A 75 -8.23 6.67 6.77
C LEU A 75 -9.65 6.55 7.32
N LYS A 76 -9.74 6.31 8.63
CA LYS A 76 -11.02 6.21 9.35
C LYS A 76 -11.17 7.35 10.34
N PRO A 77 -12.40 7.72 10.74
CA PRO A 77 -12.61 8.82 11.69
C PRO A 77 -11.86 8.66 13.02
N ALA A 78 -11.50 7.43 13.40
CA ALA A 78 -10.73 7.13 14.59
C ALA A 78 -9.22 6.91 14.31
N HIS A 79 -8.69 7.36 13.17
CA HIS A 79 -7.24 7.37 12.93
C HIS A 79 -6.53 8.15 14.05
N PRO A 80 -5.42 7.65 14.62
CA PRO A 80 -4.67 6.45 14.25
C PRO A 80 -5.03 5.18 15.04
N MET A 81 -6.13 5.14 15.79
CA MET A 81 -6.58 3.93 16.50
C MET A 81 -7.07 2.83 15.55
N LEU A 82 -7.50 3.20 14.34
CA LEU A 82 -7.89 2.27 13.28
C LEU A 82 -6.89 2.34 12.12
N PHE A 83 -6.56 1.18 11.59
CA PHE A 83 -5.69 1.06 10.41
C PHE A 83 -6.36 1.62 9.15
N PRO A 84 -5.58 2.16 8.20
CA PRO A 84 -6.10 2.61 6.91
C PRO A 84 -6.51 1.42 6.02
N LEU A 85 -7.47 1.65 5.14
CA LEU A 85 -7.79 0.72 4.05
C LEU A 85 -7.08 1.16 2.78
N VAL A 86 -6.35 0.27 2.14
CA VAL A 86 -5.65 0.54 0.88
C VAL A 86 -6.37 -0.13 -0.27
N PHE A 87 -6.75 0.61 -1.29
CA PHE A 87 -7.44 0.10 -2.48
C PHE A 87 -6.54 0.26 -3.70
N PRO A 88 -6.12 -0.83 -4.36
CA PRO A 88 -5.44 -0.73 -5.64
C PRO A 88 -6.41 -0.21 -6.70
N LYS A 89 -5.92 0.64 -7.59
CA LYS A 89 -6.67 1.23 -8.70
C LYS A 89 -6.10 0.77 -10.04
N VAL A 90 -6.89 1.01 -11.09
CA VAL A 90 -6.54 0.76 -12.50
C VAL A 90 -5.11 1.26 -12.79
N PRO A 91 -4.29 0.50 -13.55
CA PRO A 91 -4.67 -0.62 -14.40
C PRO A 91 -4.74 -1.99 -13.73
N LEU A 92 -4.50 -2.09 -12.42
CA LEU A 92 -4.61 -3.36 -11.70
C LEU A 92 -5.91 -3.40 -10.90
N PHE A 93 -6.89 -4.11 -11.43
CA PHE A 93 -7.95 -4.66 -10.60
C PHE A 93 -7.84 -6.18 -10.68
N PRO A 94 -7.59 -6.88 -9.57
CA PRO A 94 -7.58 -8.34 -9.54
C PRO A 94 -8.89 -8.90 -10.12
N ASP A 95 -8.79 -9.92 -10.97
CA ASP A 95 -9.95 -10.55 -11.62
C ASP A 95 -10.92 -11.17 -10.58
N THR A 96 -10.40 -11.47 -9.38
CA THR A 96 -11.14 -12.05 -8.26
C THR A 96 -10.95 -11.19 -7.00
N LEU A 97 -12.06 -10.83 -6.35
CA LEU A 97 -12.08 -10.20 -5.04
C LEU A 97 -12.22 -11.26 -3.93
N GLY A 98 -11.76 -10.92 -2.72
CA GLY A 98 -11.87 -11.84 -1.59
C GLY A 98 -10.91 -13.02 -1.66
N ASP A 99 -9.77 -12.85 -2.34
CA ASP A 99 -8.72 -13.85 -2.45
C ASP A 99 -7.73 -13.74 -1.28
N PRO A 100 -7.79 -14.66 -0.29
CA PRO A 100 -6.93 -14.62 0.88
C PRO A 100 -5.47 -14.92 0.55
N ASP A 101 -5.19 -15.64 -0.54
CA ASP A 101 -3.81 -15.98 -0.95
C ASP A 101 -3.09 -14.76 -1.52
N TRP A 102 -3.85 -13.78 -2.00
CA TRP A 102 -3.37 -12.51 -2.55
C TRP A 102 -3.67 -11.30 -1.68
N HIS A 103 -4.08 -11.53 -0.42
CA HIS A 103 -4.37 -10.47 0.55
C HIS A 103 -5.35 -9.44 0.00
N LEU A 104 -6.40 -9.91 -0.69
CA LEU A 104 -7.47 -9.06 -1.22
C LEU A 104 -8.75 -9.32 -0.46
N ALA A 105 -9.21 -8.30 0.25
CA ALA A 105 -10.50 -8.37 0.93
C ALA A 105 -11.66 -8.42 -0.10
N PRO A 106 -12.83 -8.95 0.28
CA PRO A 106 -14.03 -8.93 -0.58
C PRO A 106 -14.46 -7.51 -1.01
N ILE A 107 -14.09 -6.50 -0.22
CA ILE A 107 -14.36 -5.09 -0.51
C ILE A 107 -13.33 -4.46 -1.48
N GLY A 108 -12.34 -5.23 -1.94
CA GLY A 108 -11.29 -4.77 -2.85
C GLY A 108 -10.11 -4.05 -2.18
N SER A 109 -10.07 -3.96 -0.84
CA SER A 109 -8.91 -3.44 -0.14
C SER A 109 -7.82 -4.50 0.02
N LEU A 110 -6.55 -4.07 0.02
CA LEU A 110 -5.43 -4.90 0.41
C LEU A 110 -5.49 -5.19 1.91
N CYS A 111 -5.29 -6.46 2.26
CA CYS A 111 -5.07 -6.92 3.62
C CYS A 111 -3.55 -6.91 3.90
N LEU A 112 -2.98 -5.71 4.11
CA LEU A 112 -1.53 -5.56 4.34
C LEU A 112 -1.05 -6.10 5.70
N PHE A 113 -1.99 -6.52 6.55
CA PHE A 113 -1.74 -7.00 7.88
C PHE A 113 -2.20 -8.45 7.98
N ARG A 114 -1.24 -9.39 8.02
CA ARG A 114 -1.54 -10.82 8.24
C ARG A 114 -2.08 -11.11 9.66
N GLY A 115 -1.99 -10.15 10.59
CA GLY A 115 -2.55 -10.26 11.94
C GLY A 115 -2.95 -8.90 12.51
N THR A 116 -3.87 -8.91 13.49
CA THR A 116 -4.43 -7.70 14.14
C THR A 116 -3.41 -6.87 14.92
N ALA A 117 -2.22 -7.42 15.22
CA ALA A 117 -1.18 -6.78 16.03
C ALA A 117 -0.15 -5.96 15.22
N TRP A 118 -0.40 -5.68 13.93
CA TRP A 118 0.61 -5.09 13.04
C TRP A 118 0.39 -3.61 12.74
N TRP A 119 -0.73 -3.04 13.21
CA TRP A 119 -0.94 -1.59 13.21
C TRP A 119 -0.78 -1.09 14.64
N ASP A 120 0.21 -0.22 14.84
CA ASP A 120 0.41 0.51 16.08
C ASP A 120 -0.01 1.96 15.87
N PRO A 121 -0.75 2.60 16.79
CA PRO A 121 -1.12 4.01 16.65
C PRO A 121 0.04 5.00 16.48
N THR A 122 1.28 4.60 16.77
CA THR A 122 2.49 5.39 16.50
C THR A 122 3.04 5.20 15.08
N THR A 123 2.61 4.14 14.38
CA THR A 123 2.93 3.91 12.95
C THR A 123 2.33 5.00 12.09
N LEU A 124 3.08 5.47 11.09
CA LEU A 124 2.62 6.40 10.08
C LEU A 124 2.12 5.65 8.85
N VAL A 125 1.22 6.25 8.08
CA VAL A 125 0.69 5.62 6.87
C VAL A 125 1.78 5.41 5.82
N ALA A 126 2.79 6.29 5.80
CA ALA A 126 3.98 6.14 4.98
C ALA A 126 4.73 4.81 5.22
N ASP A 127 4.65 4.23 6.42
CA ASP A 127 5.29 2.94 6.74
C ASP A 127 4.64 1.75 6.01
N LEU A 128 3.47 1.97 5.38
CA LEU A 128 2.79 0.97 4.56
C LEU A 128 3.31 0.95 3.12
N ILE A 129 4.00 2.00 2.67
CA ILE A 129 4.42 2.14 1.27
C ILE A 129 5.29 0.95 0.80
N PRO A 130 6.31 0.50 1.54
CA PRO A 130 7.08 -0.67 1.13
C PRO A 130 6.23 -1.93 0.94
N LYS A 131 5.21 -2.12 1.79
CA LYS A 131 4.31 -3.28 1.68
C LYS A 131 3.38 -3.18 0.49
N ILE A 132 2.89 -1.98 0.18
CA ILE A 132 2.03 -1.74 -0.98
C ILE A 132 2.81 -1.97 -2.27
N SER A 133 4.04 -1.45 -2.36
CA SER A 133 4.94 -1.71 -3.49
C SER A 133 5.28 -3.20 -3.58
N GLY A 134 5.59 -3.85 -2.45
CA GLY A 134 5.92 -5.27 -2.44
C GLY A 134 4.77 -6.15 -2.93
N TRP A 135 3.56 -5.90 -2.44
CA TRP A 135 2.34 -6.56 -2.92
C TRP A 135 2.17 -6.40 -4.44
N TYR A 136 2.42 -5.20 -4.96
CA TYR A 136 2.33 -4.95 -6.40
C TYR A 136 3.29 -5.81 -7.21
N LEU A 137 4.56 -5.84 -6.81
CA LEU A 137 5.59 -6.59 -7.53
C LEU A 137 5.32 -8.09 -7.48
N GLU A 138 4.90 -8.60 -6.34
CA GLU A 138 4.52 -10.01 -6.18
C GLU A 138 3.30 -10.36 -7.03
N TYR A 139 2.29 -9.49 -7.07
CA TYR A 139 1.16 -9.68 -7.98
C TYR A 139 1.63 -9.74 -9.44
N ARG A 140 2.56 -8.86 -9.86
CA ARG A 140 3.11 -8.88 -11.22
C ARG A 140 3.92 -10.15 -11.50
N LEU A 141 4.68 -10.64 -10.52
CA LEU A 141 5.40 -11.92 -10.63
C LEU A 141 4.43 -13.09 -10.81
N MET A 142 3.31 -13.10 -10.09
CA MET A 142 2.26 -14.10 -10.26
C MET A 142 1.59 -14.03 -11.61
N ARG A 143 1.25 -12.83 -12.11
CA ARG A 143 0.68 -12.68 -13.46
C ARG A 143 1.60 -13.18 -14.57
N ARG A 144 2.90 -13.32 -14.28
CA ARG A 144 3.91 -13.92 -15.16
C ARG A 144 4.24 -15.38 -14.84
N GLY A 145 3.51 -16.02 -13.92
CA GLY A 145 3.71 -17.41 -13.52
C GLY A 145 5.03 -17.67 -12.80
N ARG A 146 5.66 -16.65 -12.21
CA ARG A 146 6.93 -16.80 -11.47
C ARG A 146 6.72 -17.25 -10.02
N ILE A 147 5.56 -16.94 -9.45
CA ILE A 147 5.09 -17.41 -8.15
C ILE A 147 3.62 -17.79 -8.24
N GLU A 148 3.21 -18.80 -7.47
CA GLU A 148 1.82 -19.29 -7.48
C GLU A 148 0.98 -18.74 -6.32
N ARG A 149 1.64 -18.26 -5.26
CA ARG A 149 1.03 -17.69 -4.05
C ARG A 149 1.88 -16.57 -3.48
N MET A 150 1.28 -15.68 -2.70
CA MET A 150 2.01 -14.61 -2.01
C MET A 150 2.99 -15.20 -0.99
N PRO A 151 4.28 -14.82 -1.02
CA PRO A 151 5.29 -15.28 -0.07
C PRO A 151 4.89 -14.98 1.39
N ASP A 152 5.37 -15.80 2.32
CA ASP A 152 5.16 -15.56 3.75
C ASP A 152 5.97 -14.35 4.25
N ARG A 153 7.13 -14.11 3.64
CA ARG A 153 7.91 -12.89 3.78
C ARG A 153 7.92 -12.20 2.43
N GLY A 154 7.28 -11.04 2.36
CA GLY A 154 7.19 -10.30 1.11
C GLY A 154 8.54 -9.74 0.67
N ILE A 155 8.59 -9.27 -0.57
CA ILE A 155 9.76 -8.61 -1.17
C ILE A 155 10.13 -7.34 -0.39
N ASP A 156 9.24 -6.75 0.39
CA ASP A 156 9.61 -5.68 1.32
C ASP A 156 10.66 -6.12 2.36
N ARG A 157 10.74 -7.43 2.65
CA ARG A 157 11.56 -8.01 3.73
C ARG A 157 12.48 -9.14 3.31
N ASP A 158 12.28 -9.74 2.14
CA ASP A 158 13.05 -10.88 1.65
C ASP A 158 13.80 -10.54 0.35
N PRO A 159 15.10 -10.19 0.44
CA PRO A 159 15.92 -9.89 -0.72
C PRO A 159 16.12 -11.09 -1.67
N GLU A 160 15.83 -12.33 -1.24
CA GLU A 160 15.95 -13.48 -2.14
C GLU A 160 14.92 -13.42 -3.28
N LEU A 161 13.80 -12.72 -3.07
CA LEU A 161 12.76 -12.51 -4.08
C LEU A 161 13.21 -11.58 -5.20
N ASP A 162 14.24 -10.76 -5.00
CA ASP A 162 14.78 -9.84 -6.02
C ASP A 162 15.26 -10.61 -7.26
N ARG A 163 15.77 -11.83 -7.05
CA ARG A 163 16.21 -12.73 -8.15
C ARG A 163 15.06 -13.11 -9.08
N LEU A 164 13.83 -13.16 -8.59
CA LEU A 164 12.65 -13.45 -9.41
C LEU A 164 12.33 -12.29 -10.35
N VAL A 165 12.76 -11.07 -9.99
CA VAL A 165 12.64 -9.86 -10.81
C VAL A 165 13.80 -9.76 -11.80
N ASP A 166 15.01 -10.17 -11.44
CA ASP A 166 16.22 -10.05 -12.27
C ASP A 166 16.24 -10.88 -13.58
N HIS A 167 15.23 -11.72 -13.81
CA HIS A 167 15.11 -12.50 -15.03
C HIS A 167 14.27 -11.77 -16.08
N CYS A 168 14.92 -10.95 -16.90
CA CYS A 168 14.35 -10.37 -18.11
C CYS A 168 13.86 -11.53 -19.01
N THR A 169 12.59 -11.48 -19.42
CA THR A 169 12.06 -12.49 -20.34
C THR A 169 12.57 -12.12 -21.73
N GLN A 170 13.34 -12.98 -22.38
CA GLN A 170 13.55 -12.81 -23.82
C GLN A 170 12.17 -12.87 -24.50
N PRO A 171 11.86 -12.00 -25.47
CA PRO A 171 10.62 -12.09 -26.20
C PRO A 171 10.53 -13.47 -26.83
N VAL A 172 9.39 -14.14 -26.63
CA VAL A 172 9.06 -15.36 -27.36
C VAL A 172 8.84 -14.91 -28.81
N GLY A 173 9.80 -15.25 -29.67
CA GLY A 173 9.67 -15.11 -31.12
C GLY A 173 8.69 -16.11 -31.71
#